data_AF-A0A8E2DFC8-F1
#
_entry.id   AF-A0A8E2DFC8-F1
#
_cell.length_a   1.000
_cell.length_b   1.000
_cell.length_c   1.000
_cell.angle_alpha   90.00
_cell.angle_beta   90.00
_cell.angle_gamma   90.00
#
_symmetry.space_group_name_H-M   'P 1'
#
loop_
_entity.id
_entity.type
_entity.pdbx_description
1 polymer ?
#
loop_
_entity_poly.entity_id
_entity_poly.type
_entity_poly.pdbx_seq_one_letter_code
_entity_poly.pdbx_strand_id
1 'polypeptide(L)'
;RFRAVPTFGSSTIRRFCNNVSAMKKLAGRDFEDMLQCIIPVFEGLLAREDDKIVLDLLFELVAWHAYAKLRLHTVSSLKSFEGATSTLGAALRKFKRTTCQRYETFELPSEEAARGRRNARQAAPGKQATKDKASSKRSLKQLNLSTAKLHTLGHYVRALILFGTTDNYTTQIVSVCAKYKDD
;
A
#
# COMPACT_ATOMS: atom_id res chain seq x y z
N ARG A 1 1.99 -12.01 -13.34
CA ARG A 1 0.53 -11.96 -13.08
C ARG A 1 -0.07 -10.61 -13.51
N PHE A 2 0.34 -9.45 -12.97
CA PHE A 2 -0.13 -8.13 -13.47
C PHE A 2 -0.06 -7.96 -15.01
N ARG A 3 1.01 -8.40 -15.66
CA ARG A 3 1.16 -8.34 -17.14
C ARG A 3 0.09 -9.12 -17.92
N ALA A 4 -0.57 -10.09 -17.28
CA ALA A 4 -1.63 -10.89 -17.88
C ALA A 4 -3.03 -10.28 -17.69
N VAL A 5 -3.15 -9.20 -16.92
CA VAL A 5 -4.42 -8.47 -16.77
C VAL A 5 -4.73 -7.78 -18.11
N PRO A 6 -5.89 -8.04 -18.72
CA PRO A 6 -6.29 -7.36 -19.95
C PRO A 6 -6.53 -5.88 -19.69
N THR A 7 -6.37 -5.06 -20.72
CA THR A 7 -6.76 -3.65 -20.66
C THR A 7 -8.27 -3.51 -20.57
N PHE A 8 -8.75 -2.52 -19.83
CA PHE A 8 -10.18 -2.23 -19.69
C PHE A 8 -10.46 -0.74 -19.93
N GLY A 9 -11.42 -0.46 -20.80
CA GLY A 9 -11.74 0.90 -21.24
C GLY A 9 -10.60 1.58 -22.01
N SER A 10 -10.87 2.77 -22.56
CA SER A 10 -9.84 3.54 -23.28
C SER A 10 -8.73 4.05 -22.35
N SER A 11 -8.97 4.14 -21.04
CA SER A 11 -8.01 4.70 -20.08
C SER A 11 -8.17 4.21 -18.63
N THR A 12 -9.00 3.19 -18.37
CA THR A 12 -9.33 2.78 -17.00
C THR A 12 -8.31 1.80 -16.44
N ILE A 13 -8.02 0.71 -17.15
CA ILE A 13 -6.93 -0.22 -16.81
C ILE A 13 -6.02 -0.34 -18.02
N ARG A 14 -4.79 0.14 -17.88
CA ARG A 14 -3.78 0.07 -18.94
C ARG A 14 -2.93 -1.19 -18.85
N ARG A 15 -2.17 -1.44 -19.92
CA ARG A 15 -1.25 -2.58 -19.96
C ARG A 15 -0.10 -2.34 -18.98
N PHE A 16 0.05 -3.23 -18.00
CA PHE A 16 1.21 -3.25 -17.10
C PHE A 16 2.46 -3.73 -17.86
N CYS A 17 3.29 -2.81 -18.36
CA CYS A 17 4.53 -3.16 -19.07
C CYS A 17 5.72 -3.40 -18.13
N ASN A 18 5.81 -2.62 -17.05
CA ASN A 18 6.90 -2.67 -16.09
C ASN A 18 6.73 -3.81 -15.07
N ASN A 19 7.82 -4.15 -14.38
CA ASN A 19 7.74 -5.08 -13.26
C ASN A 19 7.06 -4.39 -12.06
N VAL A 20 5.79 -4.70 -11.85
CA VAL A 20 4.98 -4.13 -10.76
C VAL A 20 5.57 -4.43 -9.38
N SER A 21 6.09 -5.64 -9.15
CA SER A 21 6.67 -6.00 -7.84
C SER A 21 7.97 -5.26 -7.53
N ALA A 22 8.66 -4.71 -8.54
CA ALA A 22 9.84 -3.89 -8.34
C ALA A 22 9.50 -2.45 -7.90
N MET A 23 8.24 -2.02 -8.04
CA MET A 23 7.74 -0.70 -7.66
C MET A 23 8.61 0.48 -8.14
N LYS A 24 9.16 0.37 -9.36
CA LYS A 24 10.11 1.33 -9.92
C LYS A 24 9.48 2.09 -11.09
N LYS A 25 9.70 3.41 -11.13
CA LYS A 25 9.19 4.32 -12.18
C LYS A 25 7.67 4.25 -12.33
N LEU A 26 6.94 4.26 -11.22
CA LEU A 26 5.48 4.30 -11.18
C LEU A 26 4.99 5.74 -11.11
N ALA A 27 4.06 6.10 -11.97
CA ALA A 27 3.26 7.31 -11.86
C ALA A 27 2.07 7.07 -10.91
N GLY A 28 1.45 8.14 -10.40
CA GLY A 28 0.26 8.05 -9.55
C GLY A 28 -0.86 7.17 -10.13
N ARG A 29 -1.04 7.24 -11.45
CA ARG A 29 -1.98 6.42 -12.23
C ARG A 29 -1.72 4.92 -12.11
N ASP A 30 -0.45 4.52 -12.13
CA ASP A 30 -0.11 3.10 -12.10
C ASP A 30 -0.52 2.46 -10.76
N PHE A 31 -0.48 3.22 -9.66
CA PHE A 31 -0.95 2.74 -8.36
C PHE A 31 -2.46 2.50 -8.33
N GLU A 32 -3.23 3.35 -8.99
CA GLU A 32 -4.68 3.19 -9.09
C GLU A 32 -5.04 1.93 -9.89
N ASP A 33 -4.48 1.77 -11.08
CA ASP A 33 -4.70 0.60 -11.93
C ASP A 33 -4.31 -0.70 -11.18
N MET A 34 -3.22 -0.67 -10.41
CA MET A 34 -2.80 -1.80 -9.57
C MET A 34 -3.86 -2.15 -8.52
N LEU A 35 -4.37 -1.16 -7.78
CA LEU A 35 -5.36 -1.38 -6.73
C LEU A 35 -6.68 -1.92 -7.30
N GLN A 36 -7.11 -1.44 -8.48
CA GLN A 36 -8.32 -1.92 -9.14
C GLN A 36 -8.24 -3.41 -9.52
N CYS A 37 -7.04 -3.91 -9.82
CA CYS A 37 -6.82 -5.28 -10.29
C CYS A 37 -6.15 -6.19 -9.26
N ILE A 38 -5.95 -5.74 -8.02
CA ILE A 38 -5.05 -6.43 -7.09
C ILE A 38 -5.58 -7.81 -6.66
N ILE A 39 -6.90 -7.93 -6.45
CA ILE A 39 -7.55 -9.15 -5.97
C ILE A 39 -7.30 -10.34 -6.93
N PRO A 40 -7.70 -10.29 -8.22
CA PRO A 40 -7.48 -11.42 -9.14
C PRO A 40 -5.99 -11.71 -9.40
N VAL A 41 -5.11 -10.73 -9.18
CA VAL A 41 -3.67 -10.91 -9.32
C VAL A 41 -3.07 -11.70 -8.14
N PHE A 42 -3.62 -11.56 -6.94
CA PHE A 42 -3.17 -12.24 -5.74
C PHE A 42 -3.91 -13.55 -5.48
N GLU A 43 -5.09 -13.76 -6.07
CA GLU A 43 -5.89 -14.96 -5.84
C GLU A 43 -5.12 -16.25 -6.22
N GLY A 44 -5.07 -17.22 -5.31
CA GLY A 44 -4.32 -18.46 -5.49
C GLY A 44 -2.81 -18.27 -5.61
N LEU A 45 -2.26 -17.13 -5.17
CA LEU A 45 -0.80 -16.90 -5.15
C LEU A 45 -0.15 -17.63 -3.97
N LEU A 46 -0.86 -17.74 -2.84
CA LEU A 46 -0.35 -18.32 -1.60
C LEU A 46 -1.03 -19.65 -1.28
N ALA A 47 -0.53 -20.34 -0.26
CA ALA A 47 -1.20 -21.51 0.28
C ALA A 47 -2.60 -21.15 0.77
N ARG A 48 -3.56 -22.07 0.62
CA ARG A 48 -5.01 -21.81 0.81
C ARG A 48 -5.37 -21.09 2.11
N GLU A 49 -4.68 -21.40 3.21
CA GLU A 49 -4.92 -20.77 4.51
C GLU A 49 -4.51 -19.30 4.56
N ASP A 50 -3.39 -18.97 3.90
CA ASP A 50 -2.83 -17.61 3.89
C ASP A 50 -3.38 -16.77 2.75
N ASP A 51 -3.75 -17.40 1.62
CA ASP A 51 -4.35 -16.75 0.46
C ASP A 51 -5.63 -16.01 0.84
N LYS A 52 -6.54 -16.69 1.57
CA LYS A 52 -7.76 -16.05 2.07
C LYS A 52 -7.46 -14.84 2.96
N ILE A 53 -6.48 -14.94 3.86
CA ILE A 53 -6.15 -13.85 4.80
C ILE A 53 -5.59 -12.65 4.04
N VAL A 54 -4.75 -12.89 3.04
CA VAL A 54 -4.21 -11.84 2.19
C VAL A 54 -5.29 -11.21 1.31
N LEU A 55 -6.18 -12.00 0.71
CA LEU A 55 -7.29 -11.47 -0.08
C LEU A 55 -8.28 -10.66 0.77
N ASP A 56 -8.66 -11.15 1.96
CA ASP A 56 -9.48 -10.40 2.91
C ASP A 56 -8.80 -9.06 3.26
N LEU A 57 -7.49 -9.07 3.55
CA LEU A 57 -6.74 -7.84 3.86
C LEU A 57 -6.67 -6.87 2.67
N LEU A 58 -6.41 -7.38 1.46
CA LEU A 58 -6.37 -6.57 0.25
C LEU A 58 -7.74 -5.94 -0.03
N PHE A 59 -8.82 -6.68 0.16
CA PHE A 59 -10.18 -6.17 0.04
C PHE A 59 -10.43 -5.01 1.02
N GLU A 60 -10.11 -5.19 2.31
CA GLU A 60 -10.28 -4.15 3.33
C GLU A 60 -9.44 -2.89 3.02
N LEU A 61 -8.21 -3.05 2.53
CA LEU A 61 -7.35 -1.93 2.10
C LEU A 61 -7.95 -1.18 0.91
N VAL A 62 -8.46 -1.90 -0.10
CA VAL A 62 -9.08 -1.30 -1.28
C VAL A 62 -10.40 -0.60 -0.91
N ALA A 63 -11.23 -1.23 -0.07
CA ALA A 63 -12.47 -0.63 0.42
C ALA A 63 -12.20 0.66 1.22
N TRP A 64 -11.24 0.60 2.15
CA TRP A 64 -10.81 1.78 2.92
C TRP A 64 -10.30 2.90 1.99
N HIS A 65 -9.48 2.57 0.98
CA HIS A 65 -8.98 3.53 0.00
C HIS A 65 -10.11 4.13 -0.85
N ALA A 66 -11.11 3.32 -1.23
CA ALA A 66 -12.27 3.79 -1.97
C ALA A 66 -13.07 4.83 -1.16
N TYR A 67 -13.30 4.58 0.13
CA TYR A 67 -13.91 5.56 1.03
C TYR A 67 -13.07 6.84 1.13
N ALA A 68 -11.76 6.72 1.32
CA ALA A 68 -10.85 7.87 1.43
C ALA A 68 -10.81 8.75 0.17
N LYS A 69 -11.11 8.15 -1.00
CA LYS A 69 -11.12 8.82 -2.31
C LYS A 69 -12.48 9.42 -2.68
N LEU A 70 -13.54 9.18 -1.90
CA LEU A 70 -14.84 9.76 -2.19
C LEU A 70 -14.75 11.30 -2.16
N ARG A 71 -15.32 11.93 -3.19
CA ARG A 71 -15.40 13.40 -3.30
C ARG A 71 -16.63 14.00 -2.63
N LEU A 72 -17.50 13.13 -2.12
CA LEU A 72 -18.67 13.53 -1.36
C LEU A 72 -18.91 12.50 -0.26
N HIS A 73 -19.01 13.00 0.96
CA HIS A 73 -19.34 12.19 2.12
C HIS A 73 -20.71 12.57 2.66
N THR A 74 -21.47 11.54 3.05
CA THR A 74 -22.68 11.67 3.84
C THR A 74 -22.40 11.18 5.26
N VAL A 75 -23.30 11.47 6.20
CA VAL A 75 -23.19 10.93 7.58
C VAL A 75 -23.09 9.40 7.58
N SER A 76 -23.83 8.73 6.70
CA SER A 76 -23.79 7.27 6.57
C SER A 76 -22.48 6.75 5.97
N SER A 77 -21.89 7.45 4.98
CA SER A 77 -20.62 7.02 4.39
C SER A 77 -19.44 7.26 5.33
N LEU A 78 -19.46 8.32 6.14
CA LEU A 78 -18.46 8.55 7.20
C LEU A 78 -18.52 7.46 8.26
N LYS A 79 -19.71 7.09 8.74
CA LYS A 79 -19.88 5.98 9.68
C LYS A 79 -19.39 4.65 9.10
N SER A 80 -19.66 4.41 7.82
CA SER A 80 -19.14 3.23 7.11
C SER A 80 -17.62 3.26 7.00
N PHE A 81 -17.02 4.44 6.82
CA PHE A 81 -15.57 4.60 6.73
C PHE A 81 -14.86 4.38 8.09
N GLU A 82 -15.46 4.79 9.21
CA GLU A 82 -15.01 4.42 10.55
C GLU A 82 -15.06 2.90 10.77
N GLY A 83 -16.16 2.27 10.32
CA GLY A 83 -16.31 0.82 10.30
C GLY A 83 -15.20 0.14 9.50
N ALA A 84 -14.96 0.58 8.26
CA ALA A 84 -13.92 0.07 7.38
C ALA A 84 -12.51 0.24 7.99
N THR A 85 -12.27 1.32 8.73
CA THR A 85 -10.99 1.53 9.44
C THR A 85 -10.81 0.51 10.56
N SER A 86 -11.90 0.16 11.25
CA SER A 86 -11.90 -0.83 12.33
C SER A 86 -11.68 -2.24 11.80
N THR A 87 -12.37 -2.63 10.72
CA THR A 87 -12.22 -3.92 10.05
C THR A 87 -10.83 -4.07 9.43
N LEU A 88 -10.32 -3.03 8.77
CA LEU A 88 -8.94 -2.98 8.26
C LEU A 88 -7.91 -3.22 9.38
N GLY A 89 -8.08 -2.56 10.53
CA GLY A 89 -7.21 -2.78 11.68
C GLY A 89 -7.24 -4.22 12.18
N ALA A 90 -8.42 -4.85 12.22
CA ALA A 90 -8.57 -6.26 12.58
C ALA A 90 -7.90 -7.19 11.56
N ALA A 91 -8.07 -6.94 10.26
CA ALA A 91 -7.44 -7.69 9.18
C ALA A 91 -5.90 -7.59 9.24
N LEU A 92 -5.34 -6.38 9.45
CA LEU A 92 -3.90 -6.16 9.61
C LEU A 92 -3.33 -6.94 10.80
N ARG A 93 -4.02 -6.92 11.95
CA ARG A 93 -3.61 -7.69 13.14
C ARG A 93 -3.68 -9.20 12.89
N LYS A 94 -4.72 -9.67 12.20
CA LYS A 94 -4.86 -11.08 11.80
C LYS A 94 -3.71 -11.50 10.90
N PHE A 95 -3.46 -10.77 9.81
CA PHE A 95 -2.37 -11.01 8.87
C PHE A 95 -0.99 -11.05 9.55
N LYS A 96 -0.71 -10.08 10.44
CA LYS A 96 0.55 -10.07 11.21
C LYS A 96 0.69 -11.31 12.11
N ARG A 97 -0.39 -11.71 12.78
CA ARG A 97 -0.37 -12.83 13.73
C ARG A 97 -0.26 -14.18 13.04
N THR A 98 -0.90 -14.37 11.89
CA THR A 98 -0.96 -15.68 11.24
C THR A 98 0.06 -15.79 10.12
N THR A 99 -0.09 -14.97 9.09
CA THR A 99 0.65 -15.12 7.83
C THR A 99 2.08 -14.63 7.99
N CYS A 100 2.31 -13.45 8.58
CA CYS A 100 3.69 -12.97 8.78
C CYS A 100 4.53 -13.84 9.71
N GLN A 101 3.93 -14.69 10.55
CA GLN A 101 4.69 -15.64 11.39
C GLN A 101 5.13 -16.89 10.62
N ARG A 102 4.43 -17.24 9.54
CA ARG A 102 4.72 -18.41 8.71
C ARG A 102 5.79 -18.16 7.64
N TYR A 103 6.01 -16.90 7.28
CA TYR A 103 6.94 -16.51 6.23
C TYR A 103 8.09 -15.68 6.79
N GLU A 104 9.32 -16.15 6.59
CA GLU A 104 10.51 -15.36 6.86
C GLU A 104 10.71 -14.33 5.75
N THR A 105 10.34 -13.09 6.04
CA THR A 105 10.56 -11.97 5.14
C THR A 105 11.88 -11.28 5.45
N PHE A 106 12.56 -10.89 4.38
CA PHE A 106 13.84 -10.21 4.44
C PHE A 106 13.77 -8.90 3.67
N GLU A 107 14.72 -8.02 3.93
CA GLU A 107 14.85 -6.80 3.13
C GLU A 107 15.09 -7.10 1.65
N LEU A 108 14.53 -6.22 0.83
CA LEU A 108 14.78 -6.25 -0.61
C LEU A 108 16.25 -5.86 -0.87
N PRO A 109 16.91 -6.41 -1.92
CA PRO A 109 18.28 -6.03 -2.26
C PRO A 109 18.49 -4.51 -2.44
N SER A 110 17.45 -3.80 -2.91
CA SER A 110 17.45 -2.34 -3.03
C SER A 110 17.45 -1.62 -1.67
N GLU A 111 16.72 -2.14 -0.69
CA GLU A 111 16.68 -1.63 0.68
C GLU A 111 18.00 -1.87 1.40
N GLU A 112 18.57 -3.07 1.26
CA GLU A 112 19.89 -3.43 1.81
C GLU A 112 20.97 -2.51 1.26
N ALA A 113 20.98 -2.28 -0.06
CA ALA A 113 21.91 -1.37 -0.70
C ALA A 113 21.71 0.09 -0.23
N ALA A 114 20.45 0.51 -0.02
CA ALA A 114 20.14 1.83 0.51
C ALA A 114 20.63 2.01 1.96
N ARG A 115 20.48 0.99 2.81
CA ARG A 115 21.04 0.98 4.17
C ARG A 115 22.56 1.02 4.14
N GLY A 116 23.21 0.20 3.30
CA GLY A 116 24.66 0.21 3.15
C GLY A 116 25.20 1.59 2.78
N ARG A 117 24.57 2.28 1.81
CA ARG A 117 24.91 3.66 1.45
C ARG A 117 24.71 4.64 2.62
N ARG A 118 23.66 4.48 3.43
CA ARG A 118 23.40 5.32 4.60
C ARG A 118 24.47 5.13 5.68
N ASN A 119 24.82 3.88 5.98
CA ASN A 119 25.84 3.55 6.97
C ASN A 119 27.21 4.07 6.53
N ALA A 120 27.56 3.92 5.25
CA ALA A 120 28.81 4.46 4.69
C ALA A 120 28.88 6.00 4.79
N ARG A 121 27.75 6.70 4.55
CA ARG A 121 27.67 8.16 4.75
C ARG A 121 27.82 8.57 6.22
N GLN A 122 27.32 7.75 7.15
CA GLN A 122 27.44 8.02 8.58
C GLN A 122 28.85 7.73 9.14
N ALA A 123 29.59 6.83 8.49
CA ALA A 123 30.97 6.46 8.83
C ALA A 123 32.05 7.34 8.12
N ALA A 124 31.64 8.39 7.39
CA ALA A 124 32.55 9.35 6.77
C ALA A 124 33.38 10.10 7.84
N PRO A 125 34.63 10.51 7.54
CA PRO A 125 35.59 10.97 8.55
C PRO A 125 35.09 12.23 9.28
N GLY A 126 34.91 12.11 10.60
CA GLY A 126 34.40 13.18 11.47
C GLY A 126 33.38 12.73 12.53
N LYS A 127 32.88 11.48 12.47
CA LYS A 127 32.01 10.89 13.51
C LYS A 127 32.55 9.53 13.92
N GLN A 128 32.71 9.31 15.23
CA GLN A 128 33.24 8.07 15.80
C GLN A 128 32.40 6.86 15.36
N ALA A 129 33.02 5.96 14.60
CA ALA A 129 32.44 4.71 14.18
C ALA A 129 32.48 3.70 15.34
N THR A 130 31.33 3.31 15.87
CA THR A 130 31.22 2.09 16.66
C THR A 130 31.46 0.90 15.74
N LYS A 131 32.57 0.20 15.98
CA LYS A 131 32.99 -1.01 15.24
C LYS A 131 32.12 -2.20 15.64
N ASP A 132 30.86 -2.20 15.24
CA ASP A 132 30.11 -3.45 15.17
C ASP A 132 30.31 -4.04 13.78
N LYS A 133 30.97 -5.19 13.72
CA LYS A 133 31.22 -5.99 12.51
C LYS A 133 29.87 -6.20 11.80
N ALA A 134 29.59 -5.38 10.80
CA ALA A 134 28.43 -5.52 9.94
C ALA A 134 28.62 -6.78 9.09
N SER A 135 28.25 -7.93 9.65
CA SER A 135 28.06 -9.13 8.85
C SER A 135 27.06 -8.78 7.75
N SER A 136 27.44 -9.03 6.50
CA SER A 136 26.63 -8.94 5.29
C SER A 136 25.47 -9.96 5.29
N LYS A 137 24.78 -10.11 6.42
CA LYS A 137 23.67 -11.04 6.56
C LYS A 137 22.39 -10.28 6.28
N ARG A 138 21.63 -10.81 5.33
CA ARG A 138 20.31 -10.29 4.95
C ARG A 138 19.44 -10.16 6.21
N SER A 139 18.94 -8.95 6.44
CA SER A 139 18.23 -8.62 7.68
C SER A 139 16.81 -9.15 7.62
N LEU A 140 16.42 -9.95 8.62
CA LEU A 140 15.02 -10.34 8.82
C LEU A 140 14.19 -9.07 9.01
N LYS A 141 13.06 -9.00 8.31
CA LYS A 141 12.17 -7.85 8.33
C LYS A 141 10.76 -8.29 8.69
N GLN A 142 10.31 -7.96 9.89
CA GLN A 142 8.93 -8.20 10.29
C GLN A 142 8.04 -6.98 10.07
N LEU A 143 6.75 -7.23 9.87
CA LEU A 143 5.74 -6.18 9.74
C LEU A 143 5.57 -5.42 11.05
N ASN A 144 5.87 -4.12 11.02
CA ASN A 144 5.63 -3.21 12.13
C ASN A 144 4.29 -2.48 11.94
N LEU A 145 3.34 -2.73 12.87
CA LEU A 145 2.04 -2.06 12.86
C LEU A 145 2.05 -0.72 13.62
N SER A 146 3.04 -0.50 14.48
CA SER A 146 3.20 0.70 15.30
C SER A 146 3.94 1.78 14.50
N THR A 147 3.41 2.12 13.33
CA THR A 147 3.95 3.19 12.48
C THR A 147 2.97 4.35 12.42
N ALA A 148 3.50 5.57 12.37
CA ALA A 148 2.68 6.78 12.28
C ALA A 148 1.63 6.68 11.17
N LYS A 149 2.01 6.13 10.00
CA LYS A 149 1.12 5.91 8.86
C LYS A 149 -0.13 5.09 9.17
N LEU A 150 0.02 4.04 9.99
CA LEU A 150 -1.11 3.18 10.38
C LEU A 150 -1.95 3.83 11.47
N HIS A 151 -1.32 4.53 12.42
CA HIS A 151 -2.04 5.29 13.45
C HIS A 151 -2.85 6.44 12.85
N THR A 152 -2.37 7.07 11.78
CA THR A 152 -3.10 8.15 11.11
C THR A 152 -4.39 7.69 10.43
N LEU A 153 -4.55 6.40 10.09
CA LEU A 153 -5.75 5.88 9.41
C LEU A 153 -7.04 6.20 10.19
N GLY A 154 -6.99 6.09 11.53
CA GLY A 154 -8.13 6.42 12.40
C GLY A 154 -8.51 7.90 12.42
N HIS A 155 -7.60 8.78 11.99
CA HIS A 155 -7.82 10.22 11.99
C HIS A 155 -8.38 10.74 10.65
N TYR A 156 -8.49 9.92 9.61
CA TYR A 156 -8.98 10.35 8.29
C TYR A 156 -10.40 10.87 8.34
N VAL A 157 -11.32 10.18 9.00
CA VAL A 157 -12.74 10.59 9.09
C VAL A 157 -12.85 11.97 9.75
N ARG A 158 -12.13 12.18 10.85
CA ARG A 158 -12.09 13.48 11.53
C ARG A 158 -11.48 14.57 10.63
N ALA A 159 -10.43 14.26 9.88
CA ALA A 159 -9.83 15.20 8.94
C ALA A 159 -10.81 15.57 7.82
N LEU A 160 -11.56 14.61 7.28
CA LEU A 160 -12.58 14.85 6.25
C LEU A 160 -13.70 15.77 6.74
N ILE A 161 -14.12 15.62 7.99
CA ILE A 161 -15.16 16.49 8.59
C ILE A 161 -14.64 17.93 8.77
N LEU A 162 -13.38 18.10 9.19
CA LEU A 162 -12.81 19.41 9.51
C LEU A 162 -12.32 20.18 8.28
N PHE A 163 -11.73 19.48 7.31
CA PHE A 163 -11.01 20.10 6.19
C PHE A 163 -11.64 19.80 4.82
N GLY A 164 -12.71 19.00 4.80
CA GLY A 164 -13.34 18.54 3.57
C GLY A 164 -12.63 17.35 2.95
N THR A 165 -13.07 16.96 1.76
CA THR A 165 -12.59 15.79 1.03
C THR A 165 -11.14 15.96 0.57
N THR A 166 -10.45 14.83 0.39
CA THR A 166 -9.01 14.84 0.11
C THR A 166 -8.67 15.59 -1.20
N ASP A 167 -9.63 15.74 -2.13
CA ASP A 167 -9.47 16.50 -3.37
C ASP A 167 -9.21 17.99 -3.17
N ASN A 168 -9.61 18.54 -2.03
CA ASN A 168 -9.38 19.95 -1.71
C ASN A 168 -7.92 20.27 -1.35
N TYR A 169 -7.10 19.27 -1.01
CA TYR A 169 -5.74 19.52 -0.49
C TYR A 169 -4.69 18.45 -0.83
N THR A 170 -5.03 17.38 -1.56
CA THR A 170 -4.05 16.39 -2.04
C THR A 170 -3.89 16.41 -3.56
N THR A 171 -2.65 16.54 -4.02
CA THR A 171 -2.29 16.40 -5.45
C THR A 171 -2.22 14.95 -5.90
N GLN A 172 -2.44 13.98 -4.99
CA GLN A 172 -2.44 12.55 -5.29
C GLN A 172 -3.74 12.10 -6.00
N ILE A 173 -4.69 13.01 -6.24
CA ILE A 173 -5.86 12.71 -7.04
C ILE A 173 -5.48 12.74 -8.50
N VAL A 174 -5.30 11.54 -9.03
CA VAL A 174 -5.38 11.31 -10.46
C VAL A 174 -6.82 11.60 -10.90
N SER A 175 -6.96 12.53 -11.85
CA SER A 175 -8.20 12.83 -12.53
C SER A 175 -8.79 11.56 -13.17
N VAL A 176 -9.96 11.14 -12.70
CA VAL A 176 -10.88 10.34 -13.51
C VAL A 176 -11.51 11.33 -14.48
N CYS A 177 -10.90 11.51 -15.65
CA CYS A 177 -11.53 12.23 -16.74
C CYS A 177 -12.63 11.32 -17.29
N ALA A 178 -13.81 11.37 -16.68
CA ALA A 178 -15.02 10.87 -17.29
C ALA A 178 -15.32 11.79 -18.49
N LYS A 179 -14.81 11.43 -19.66
CA LYS A 179 -15.34 11.98 -20.90
C LYS A 179 -16.71 11.35 -21.09
N TYR A 180 -17.76 12.07 -20.71
CA TYR A 180 -19.07 11.83 -21.31
C TYR A 180 -18.89 12.05 -22.81
N LYS A 181 -19.08 10.99 -23.58
CA LYS A 181 -19.17 11.05 -25.01
C LYS A 181 -20.66 11.33 -25.25
N ASP A 182 -20.98 12.60 -25.45
CA ASP A 182 -22.30 12.96 -25.97
C ASP A 182 -22.40 12.38 -27.38
N ASP A 183 -23.40 11.53 -27.59
CA ASP A 183 -23.81 11.02 -28.91
C ASP A 183 -24.48 12.13 -29.74
#